data_AF-A5DB22-F1
#
_entry.id   AF-A5DB22-F1
#
_cell.length_a   1.000
_cell.length_b   1.000
_cell.length_c   1.000
_cell.angle_alpha   90.00
_cell.angle_beta   90.00
_cell.angle_gamma   90.00
#
_symmetry.space_group_name_H-M   'P 1'
#
loop_
_entity.id
_entity.type
_entity.pdbx_description
1 polymer ?
#
loop_
_entity_poly.entity_id
_entity_poly.type
_entity_poly.pdbx_seq_one_letter_code
_entity_poly.pdbx_strand_id
1 'polypeptide(L)'
;MERCLYKQLSKTAARTYATAAIPHDEYHKKYDLHPWPKSKKPTPHEIFNLDPSAQNLPTLELNKILKSCYVKYVKIYHPDVSKNLVLTDDKGKQLTEEAKRQRYDEIQYAYDVLKDPRRRVAYNRYQSTAWENYGKNPNPSSFEAYRMANAHRKKYDFKEDEQFWKAGTWEDYYRMRYNREAPTEEEFNKNKYKILVGVLAVAAIVVTLQVMTALENAAQFRRRAEMRNFTSGTALSQSLDNYGQGTTPISRLRRFLTSRRASLADRTDEQTLDELRENDQEIVRKYAQQRLASLEGAGKL
;
A
#
# COMPACT_ATOMS: atom_id res chain seq x y z
N MET A 1 79.23 39.89 54.57
CA MET A 1 78.12 39.11 53.99
C MET A 1 76.86 39.96 54.11
N GLU A 2 76.77 41.08 53.41
CA GLU A 2 76.22 41.22 52.05
C GLU A 2 74.80 40.62 51.89
N ARG A 3 73.80 41.54 51.86
CA ARG A 3 72.64 41.68 50.95
C ARG A 3 71.83 40.39 50.61
N CYS A 4 70.51 40.38 50.47
CA CYS A 4 69.65 41.36 49.82
C CYS A 4 68.17 40.91 49.94
N LEU A 5 67.26 41.83 50.23
CA LEU A 5 65.81 41.68 49.99
C LEU A 5 65.55 41.54 48.48
N TYR A 6 64.73 40.58 48.07
CA TYR A 6 64.08 40.63 46.75
C TYR A 6 62.61 40.24 46.84
N LYS A 7 61.78 41.27 46.69
CA LYS A 7 60.33 41.22 46.50
C LYS A 7 60.09 40.84 45.03
N GLN A 8 59.68 39.61 44.75
CA GLN A 8 59.24 39.22 43.42
C GLN A 8 57.73 39.45 43.28
N LEU A 9 57.38 40.58 42.69
CA LEU A 9 56.05 40.84 42.11
C LEU A 9 55.92 39.99 40.84
N SER A 10 55.34 38.79 40.94
CA SER A 10 54.91 38.06 39.74
C SER A 10 53.67 38.76 39.17
N LYS A 11 53.86 39.58 38.15
CA LYS A 11 52.78 40.08 37.30
C LYS A 11 52.07 38.86 36.70
N THR A 12 50.87 38.54 37.17
CA THR A 12 49.96 37.66 36.47
C THR A 12 49.60 38.34 35.15
N ALA A 13 50.26 37.93 34.07
CA ALA A 13 49.83 38.26 32.72
C ALA A 13 48.48 37.56 32.51
N ALA A 14 47.40 38.27 32.79
CA ALA A 14 46.07 37.86 32.34
C ALA A 14 46.16 37.74 30.82
N ARG A 15 46.11 36.50 30.33
CA ARG A 15 45.90 36.21 28.91
C ARG A 15 44.46 36.58 28.61
N THR A 16 44.24 37.85 28.27
CA THR A 16 42.98 38.32 27.70
C THR A 16 42.88 37.69 26.32
N TYR A 17 42.22 36.55 26.21
CA TYR A 17 41.77 36.07 24.91
C TYR A 17 40.82 37.13 24.36
N ALA A 18 41.19 37.71 23.22
CA ALA A 18 40.27 38.48 22.42
C ALA A 18 39.17 37.52 21.95
N THR A 19 38.09 37.38 22.71
CA THR A 19 36.81 37.03 22.12
C THR A 19 36.50 38.21 21.20
N ALA A 20 36.81 38.05 19.90
CA ALA A 20 36.21 38.90 18.89
C ALA A 20 34.73 38.96 19.26
N ALA A 21 34.24 40.15 19.61
CA ALA A 21 32.83 40.38 19.81
C ALA A 21 32.20 40.11 18.45
N ILE A 22 31.79 38.86 18.25
CA ILE A 22 31.11 38.45 17.05
C ILE A 22 29.88 39.36 17.01
N PRO A 23 29.70 40.16 15.93
CA PRO A 23 28.53 41.01 15.80
C PRO A 23 27.28 40.16 16.03
N HIS A 24 26.26 40.79 16.61
CA HIS A 24 25.08 40.18 17.23
C HIS A 24 24.15 39.41 16.28
N ASP A 25 24.65 39.06 15.10
CA ASP A 25 23.87 38.71 13.94
C ASP A 25 24.09 37.23 13.58
N GLU A 26 23.03 36.48 13.85
CA GLU A 26 22.71 35.16 13.32
C GLU A 26 23.76 34.06 13.56
N TYR A 27 23.81 33.56 14.80
CA TYR A 27 24.48 32.30 15.16
C TYR A 27 24.12 31.13 14.23
N HIS A 28 22.94 31.15 13.59
CA HIS A 28 22.56 30.17 12.59
C HIS A 28 23.47 30.23 11.34
N LYS A 29 23.79 31.42 10.83
CA LYS A 29 24.76 31.60 9.73
C LYS A 29 26.15 31.10 10.10
N LYS A 30 26.59 31.34 11.34
CA LYS A 30 27.91 30.86 11.83
C LYS A 30 28.05 29.34 11.79
N TYR A 31 26.98 28.61 12.04
CA TYR A 31 26.99 27.15 12.10
C TYR A 31 26.42 26.49 10.83
N ASP A 32 26.21 27.23 9.75
CA ASP A 32 25.54 26.78 8.52
C ASP A 32 24.21 26.07 8.83
N LEU A 33 23.39 26.72 9.67
CA LEU A 33 22.04 26.29 10.00
C LEU A 33 21.03 27.17 9.27
N HIS A 34 19.91 26.56 8.88
CA HIS A 34 18.79 27.28 8.29
C HIS A 34 18.10 28.17 9.36
N PRO A 35 17.36 29.22 8.94
CA PRO A 35 16.59 30.04 9.87
C PRO A 35 15.53 29.21 10.59
N TRP A 36 15.24 29.54 11.85
CA TRP A 36 14.24 28.81 12.64
C TRP A 36 12.85 28.85 11.95
N PRO A 37 12.09 27.74 11.94
CA PRO A 37 10.78 27.68 11.31
C PRO A 37 9.78 28.68 11.89
N LYS A 38 8.92 29.25 11.01
CA LYS A 38 7.92 30.28 11.37
C LYS A 38 6.59 29.69 11.87
N SER A 39 6.42 28.37 11.76
CA SER A 39 5.22 27.65 12.17
C SER A 39 5.10 27.66 13.70
N LYS A 40 3.86 27.81 14.22
CA LYS A 40 3.59 27.87 15.67
C LYS A 40 3.96 26.57 16.40
N LYS A 41 3.97 25.45 15.67
CA LYS A 41 4.39 24.12 16.12
C LYS A 41 5.23 23.50 15.00
N PRO A 42 6.54 23.72 14.99
CA PRO A 42 7.37 23.25 13.90
C PRO A 42 7.45 21.72 13.89
N THR A 43 7.38 21.14 12.69
CA THR A 43 7.51 19.70 12.52
C THR A 43 8.99 19.30 12.68
N PRO A 44 9.31 18.06 13.13
CA PRO A 44 10.69 17.58 13.20
C PRO A 44 11.45 17.72 11.87
N HIS A 45 10.75 17.54 10.74
CA HIS A 45 11.34 17.71 9.41
C HIS A 45 11.64 19.19 9.11
N GLU A 46 10.76 20.12 9.50
CA GLU A 46 11.01 21.56 9.40
C GLU A 46 12.18 22.01 10.27
N ILE A 47 12.30 21.50 11.50
CA ILE A 47 13.37 21.89 12.45
C ILE A 47 14.77 21.50 11.94
N PHE A 48 14.88 20.43 11.14
CA PHE A 48 16.14 20.01 10.53
C PHE A 48 16.27 20.42 9.06
N ASN A 49 15.27 21.13 8.51
CA ASN A 49 15.16 21.49 7.09
C ASN A 49 15.40 20.30 6.16
N LEU A 50 14.76 19.18 6.49
CA LEU A 50 14.77 18.00 5.64
C LEU A 50 13.67 18.15 4.59
N ASP A 51 14.08 18.17 3.31
CA ASP A 51 13.15 18.08 2.18
C ASP A 51 12.31 16.79 2.31
N PRO A 52 11.00 16.80 1.98
CA PRO A 52 10.22 15.57 1.84
C PRO A 52 10.92 14.48 1.01
N SER A 53 11.69 14.87 0.00
CA SER A 53 12.52 13.98 -0.85
C SER A 53 13.67 13.31 -0.07
N ALA A 54 14.09 13.91 1.05
CA ALA A 54 15.15 13.38 1.89
C ALA A 54 14.76 12.07 2.61
N GLN A 55 13.47 11.71 2.59
CA GLN A 55 13.00 10.41 3.06
C GLN A 55 13.52 9.24 2.21
N ASN A 56 13.86 9.49 0.95
CA ASN A 56 14.41 8.48 0.03
C ASN A 56 15.92 8.27 0.21
N LEU A 57 16.59 9.05 1.05
CA LEU A 57 18.01 8.82 1.34
C LEU A 57 18.20 7.51 2.11
N PRO A 58 19.34 6.83 1.90
CA PRO A 58 19.72 5.71 2.73
C PRO A 58 19.81 6.14 4.21
N THR A 59 19.30 5.29 5.10
CA THR A 59 19.17 5.59 6.54
C THR A 59 20.48 6.06 7.18
N LEU A 60 21.63 5.53 6.73
CA LEU A 60 22.95 5.91 7.25
C LEU A 60 23.31 7.37 6.93
N GLU A 61 23.06 7.82 5.70
CA GLU A 61 23.34 9.20 5.27
C GLU A 61 22.43 10.19 6.00
N LEU A 62 21.15 9.87 6.10
CA LEU A 62 20.19 10.70 6.83
C LEU A 62 20.56 10.83 8.32
N ASN A 63 20.98 9.74 8.97
CA ASN A 63 21.43 9.78 10.36
C ASN A 63 22.70 10.61 10.56
N LYS A 64 23.61 10.60 9.58
CA LYS A 64 24.82 11.43 9.59
C LYS A 64 24.47 12.92 9.50
N ILE A 65 23.58 13.29 8.58
CA ILE A 65 23.10 14.67 8.42
C ILE A 65 22.38 15.12 9.70
N LEU A 66 21.43 14.33 10.21
CA LEU A 66 20.70 14.61 11.45
C LEU A 66 21.63 14.84 12.64
N LYS A 67 22.61 13.94 12.83
CA LYS A 67 23.57 14.07 13.94
C LYS A 67 24.40 15.35 13.80
N SER A 68 24.84 15.68 12.58
CA SER A 68 25.63 16.89 12.33
C SER A 68 24.84 18.17 12.66
N CYS A 69 23.58 18.25 12.22
CA CYS A 69 22.69 19.38 12.50
C CYS A 69 22.34 19.45 13.99
N TYR A 70 22.02 18.31 14.62
CA TYR A 70 21.70 18.24 16.04
C TYR A 70 22.85 18.78 16.91
N VAL A 71 24.09 18.36 16.66
CA VAL A 71 25.25 18.86 17.41
C VAL A 71 25.42 20.38 17.25
N LYS A 72 25.16 20.93 16.06
CA LYS A 72 25.18 22.37 15.81
C LYS A 72 24.09 23.09 16.61
N TYR A 73 22.87 22.58 16.63
CA TYR A 73 21.77 23.15 17.41
C TYR A 73 22.03 23.11 18.92
N VAL A 74 22.56 22.00 19.43
CA VAL A 74 22.90 21.87 20.86
C VAL A 74 23.92 22.93 21.26
N LYS A 75 24.93 23.24 20.43
CA LYS A 75 25.89 24.31 20.73
C LYS A 75 25.27 25.71 20.88
N ILE A 76 24.10 25.95 20.31
CA ILE A 76 23.40 27.24 20.34
C ILE A 76 22.36 27.28 21.46
N TYR A 77 21.56 26.21 21.56
CA TYR A 77 20.35 26.17 22.39
C TYR A 77 20.49 25.37 23.69
N HIS A 78 21.64 24.77 23.97
CA HIS A 78 21.85 24.08 25.25
C HIS A 78 21.68 25.05 26.42
N PRO A 79 20.94 24.68 27.49
CA PRO A 79 20.60 25.58 28.60
C PRO A 79 21.82 26.21 29.30
N ASP A 80 22.97 25.53 29.30
CA ASP A 80 24.19 26.05 29.91
C ASP A 80 24.91 27.07 29.03
N VAL A 81 24.80 26.94 27.70
CA VAL A 81 25.49 27.80 26.74
C VAL A 81 24.60 29.00 26.39
N SER A 82 23.30 28.77 26.24
CA SER A 82 22.33 29.75 25.74
C SER A 82 22.07 30.93 26.70
N LYS A 83 22.44 30.80 27.98
CA LYS A 83 22.39 31.88 28.99
C LYS A 83 23.32 33.04 28.61
N ASN A 84 24.49 32.73 28.07
CA ASN A 84 25.51 33.72 27.70
C ASN A 84 25.35 34.24 26.26
N LEU A 85 24.44 33.64 25.48
CA LEU A 85 24.20 34.00 24.09
C LEU A 85 22.92 34.81 23.97
N VAL A 86 23.00 36.00 23.38
CA VAL A 86 21.80 36.72 22.98
C VAL A 86 21.40 36.23 21.60
N LEU A 87 20.27 35.55 21.53
CA LEU A 87 19.72 35.00 20.29
C LEU A 87 18.57 35.88 19.84
N THR A 88 18.49 36.14 18.54
CA THR A 88 17.47 36.99 17.95
C THR A 88 16.54 36.12 17.11
N ASP A 89 15.24 36.38 17.19
CA ASP A 89 14.23 35.76 16.33
C ASP A 89 14.26 36.37 14.92
N ASP A 90 13.57 35.74 13.97
CA ASP A 90 13.42 36.23 12.58
C ASP A 90 12.85 37.67 12.49
N LYS A 91 12.19 38.13 13.57
CA LYS A 91 11.64 39.49 13.71
C LYS A 91 12.58 40.49 14.39
N GLY A 92 13.85 40.14 14.59
CA GLY A 92 14.81 41.03 15.26
C GLY A 92 14.62 41.13 16.78
N LYS A 93 13.73 40.33 17.39
CA LYS A 93 13.48 40.34 18.84
C LYS A 93 14.40 39.38 19.58
N GLN A 94 14.97 39.81 20.70
CA GLN A 94 15.76 38.93 21.55
C GLN A 94 14.88 37.82 22.15
N LEU A 95 15.38 36.59 22.08
CA LEU A 95 14.71 35.42 22.61
C LEU A 95 14.83 35.40 24.14
N THR A 96 13.70 35.23 24.83
CA THR A 96 13.67 34.96 26.26
C THR A 96 14.31 33.61 26.58
N GLU A 97 14.80 33.41 27.80
CA GLU A 97 15.41 32.14 28.21
C GLU A 97 14.43 30.96 28.09
N GLU A 98 13.16 31.19 28.43
CA GLU A 98 12.08 30.22 28.26
C GLU A 98 11.91 29.80 26.79
N ALA A 99 11.94 30.75 25.85
CA ALA A 99 11.83 30.44 24.43
C ALA A 99 13.06 29.67 23.92
N LYS A 100 14.27 29.97 24.41
CA LYS A 100 15.47 29.18 24.08
C LYS A 100 15.33 27.74 24.58
N ARG A 101 14.77 27.56 25.79
CA ARG A 101 14.54 26.24 26.37
C ARG A 101 13.50 25.45 25.58
N GLN A 102 12.39 26.08 25.21
CA GLN A 102 11.36 25.44 24.38
C GLN A 102 11.94 24.97 23.04
N ARG A 103 12.75 25.80 22.36
CA ARG A 103 13.43 25.40 21.11
C ARG A 103 14.35 24.20 21.33
N TYR A 104 15.09 24.16 22.43
CA TYR A 104 15.93 23.01 22.77
C TYR A 104 15.12 21.73 22.97
N ASP A 105 14.03 21.79 23.71
CA ASP A 105 13.16 20.63 23.96
C ASP A 105 12.53 20.14 22.63
N GLU A 106 12.15 21.06 21.72
CA GLU A 106 11.67 20.74 20.37
C GLU A 106 12.76 20.09 19.50
N ILE A 107 14.00 20.60 19.53
CA ILE A 107 15.14 19.99 18.82
C ILE A 107 15.41 18.57 19.32
N GLN A 108 15.40 18.39 20.65
CA GLN A 108 15.63 17.09 21.27
C GLN A 108 14.56 16.09 20.85
N TYR A 109 13.29 16.48 20.94
CA TYR A 109 12.17 15.67 20.49
C TYR A 109 12.27 15.32 18.99
N ALA A 110 12.59 16.31 18.15
CA ALA A 110 12.72 16.10 16.72
C ALA A 110 13.84 15.10 16.39
N TYR A 111 14.97 15.18 17.09
CA TYR A 111 16.08 14.25 16.92
C TYR A 111 15.70 12.82 17.31
N ASP A 112 15.04 12.65 18.46
CA ASP A 112 14.65 11.33 18.98
C ASP A 112 13.61 10.62 18.11
N VAL A 113 12.73 11.38 17.44
CA VAL A 113 11.76 10.83 16.47
C VAL A 113 12.42 10.44 15.16
N LEU A 114 13.32 11.26 14.63
CA LEU A 114 13.89 11.06 13.28
C LEU A 114 15.06 10.07 13.26
N LYS A 115 15.82 9.94 14.35
CA LYS A 115 16.97 9.04 14.48
C LYS A 115 16.59 7.56 14.34
N ASP A 116 15.48 7.15 14.95
CA ASP A 116 15.03 5.76 14.93
C ASP A 116 14.14 5.51 13.71
N PRO A 117 14.49 4.57 12.80
CA PRO A 117 13.73 4.32 11.59
C PRO A 117 12.26 3.98 11.86
N ARG A 118 11.98 3.24 12.94
CA ARG A 118 10.62 2.87 13.35
C ARG A 118 9.81 4.09 13.79
N ARG A 119 10.39 4.94 14.64
CA ARG A 119 9.75 6.18 15.12
C ARG A 119 9.50 7.15 13.98
N ARG A 120 10.44 7.25 13.04
CA ARG A 120 10.31 8.06 11.83
C ARG A 120 9.15 7.58 10.94
N VAL A 121 9.02 6.28 10.69
CA VAL A 121 7.90 5.72 9.91
C VAL A 121 6.56 5.94 10.62
N ALA A 122 6.51 5.73 11.94
CA ALA A 122 5.33 5.99 12.76
C ALA A 122 4.88 7.45 12.66
N TYR A 123 5.82 8.37 12.84
CA TYR A 123 5.58 9.80 12.75
C TYR A 123 5.09 10.22 11.36
N ASN A 124 5.72 9.72 10.29
CA ASN A 124 5.31 10.02 8.92
C ASN A 124 3.90 9.50 8.62
N ARG A 125 3.57 8.28 9.05
CA ARG A 125 2.21 7.75 8.94
C ARG A 125 1.20 8.64 9.67
N TYR A 126 1.48 8.98 10.93
CA TYR A 126 0.65 9.85 11.74
C TYR A 126 0.39 11.21 11.07
N GLN A 127 1.44 11.85 10.52
CA GLN A 127 1.34 13.15 9.86
C GLN A 127 0.55 13.09 8.53
N SER A 128 0.70 12.02 7.74
CA SER A 128 -0.04 11.83 6.48
C SER A 128 -1.54 11.61 6.67
N THR A 129 -1.98 11.12 7.83
CA THR A 129 -3.39 10.77 8.12
C THR A 129 -4.21 11.89 8.77
N ALA A 130 -3.75 13.14 8.76
CA ALA A 130 -4.51 14.28 9.30
C ALA A 130 -5.81 14.54 8.50
N TRP A 131 -6.88 15.00 9.17
CA TRP A 131 -8.19 15.33 8.56
C TRP A 131 -8.09 16.25 7.35
N GLU A 132 -7.15 17.20 7.41
CA GLU A 132 -6.89 18.18 6.35
C GLU A 132 -6.48 17.49 5.03
N ASN A 133 -5.87 16.31 5.09
CA ASN A 133 -5.49 15.52 3.91
C ASN A 133 -6.66 14.70 3.33
N TYR A 134 -7.75 14.51 4.08
CA TYR A 134 -8.96 13.80 3.63
C TYR A 134 -9.99 14.74 2.96
N GLY A 135 -9.76 16.06 2.98
CA GLY A 135 -10.75 17.09 2.62
C GLY A 135 -10.98 17.35 1.12
N LYS A 136 -10.42 16.57 0.18
CA LYS A 136 -10.59 16.84 -1.26
C LYS A 136 -11.74 16.09 -1.95
N ASN A 137 -12.37 15.10 -1.32
CA ASN A 137 -13.60 14.46 -1.82
C ASN A 137 -14.42 13.87 -0.65
N PRO A 138 -15.59 14.44 -0.32
CA PRO A 138 -16.43 13.96 0.77
C PRO A 138 -17.25 12.76 0.27
N ASN A 139 -16.62 11.60 0.10
CA ASN A 139 -17.34 10.35 -0.02
C ASN A 139 -17.72 9.85 1.39
N PRO A 140 -18.90 9.26 1.61
CA PRO A 140 -19.25 8.68 2.91
C PRO A 140 -18.25 7.60 3.37
N SER A 141 -17.56 6.94 2.43
CA SER A 141 -16.45 6.03 2.71
C SER A 141 -15.20 6.74 3.24
N SER A 142 -14.95 8.01 2.91
CA SER A 142 -13.80 8.76 3.42
C SER A 142 -14.00 9.22 4.87
N PHE A 143 -15.25 9.48 5.28
CA PHE A 143 -15.59 9.75 6.68
C PHE A 143 -15.42 8.51 7.57
N GLU A 144 -15.91 7.35 7.12
CA GLU A 144 -15.74 6.10 7.87
C GLU A 144 -14.27 5.65 7.90
N ALA A 145 -13.55 5.79 6.78
CA ALA A 145 -12.11 5.58 6.73
C ALA A 145 -11.35 6.53 7.66
N TYR A 146 -11.74 7.80 7.74
CA TYR A 146 -11.16 8.75 8.68
C TYR A 146 -11.49 8.40 10.14
N ARG A 147 -12.73 7.99 10.44
CA ARG A 147 -13.12 7.55 11.78
C ARG A 147 -12.32 6.33 12.22
N MET A 148 -12.16 5.34 11.34
CA MET A 148 -11.29 4.18 11.59
C MET A 148 -9.83 4.59 11.73
N ALA A 149 -9.31 5.45 10.84
CA ALA A 149 -7.93 5.94 10.91
C ALA A 149 -7.67 6.71 12.22
N ASN A 150 -8.61 7.54 12.69
CA ASN A 150 -8.50 8.25 13.95
C ASN A 150 -8.65 7.35 15.18
N ALA A 151 -9.50 6.33 15.13
CA ALA A 151 -9.59 5.33 16.19
C ALA A 151 -8.27 4.55 16.31
N HIS A 152 -7.67 4.18 15.17
CA HIS A 152 -6.33 3.61 15.12
C HIS A 152 -5.25 4.60 15.56
N ARG A 153 -5.41 5.90 15.27
CA ARG A 153 -4.47 6.97 15.66
C ARG A 153 -4.37 7.15 17.17
N LYS A 154 -5.48 7.11 17.89
CA LYS A 154 -5.45 7.14 19.37
C LYS A 154 -4.87 5.85 19.95
N LYS A 155 -5.31 4.71 19.42
CA LYS A 155 -4.85 3.39 19.89
C LYS A 155 -3.38 3.08 19.59
N TYR A 156 -2.74 3.81 18.68
CA TYR A 156 -1.33 3.64 18.34
C TYR A 156 -0.59 4.97 18.35
N ASP A 157 -1.07 5.93 19.15
CA ASP A 157 -0.39 7.21 19.30
C ASP A 157 1.02 6.94 19.83
N PHE A 158 2.01 7.52 19.16
CA PHE A 158 3.41 7.37 19.53
C PHE A 158 3.68 7.78 20.97
N LYS A 159 2.91 8.75 21.50
CA LYS A 159 3.04 9.25 22.88
C LYS A 159 2.37 8.35 23.92
N GLU A 160 1.29 7.67 23.56
CA GLU A 160 0.53 6.83 24.49
C GLU A 160 1.08 5.39 24.51
N ASP A 161 1.49 4.85 23.36
CA ASP A 161 1.90 3.45 23.21
C ASP A 161 3.34 3.30 22.67
N GLU A 162 4.32 3.81 23.42
CA GLU A 162 5.74 3.63 23.06
C GLU A 162 6.14 2.15 22.98
N GLN A 163 5.52 1.30 23.80
CA GLN A 163 5.76 -0.15 23.83
C GLN A 163 5.38 -0.82 22.51
N PHE A 164 4.31 -0.38 21.84
CA PHE A 164 3.89 -0.91 20.54
C PHE A 164 4.96 -0.68 19.47
N TRP A 165 5.52 0.53 19.42
CA TRP A 165 6.54 0.88 18.42
C TRP A 165 7.90 0.27 18.71
N LYS A 166 8.17 -0.07 19.98
CA LYS A 166 9.37 -0.81 20.40
C LYS A 166 9.23 -2.32 20.18
N ALA A 167 8.01 -2.87 20.20
CA ALA A 167 7.78 -4.30 20.06
C ALA A 167 8.32 -4.84 18.74
N GLY A 168 9.45 -5.55 18.82
CA GLY A 168 10.08 -6.21 17.67
C GLY A 168 10.04 -7.73 17.77
N THR A 169 9.86 -8.24 18.98
CA THR A 169 9.81 -9.66 19.29
C THR A 169 8.39 -10.07 19.67
N TRP A 170 8.10 -11.37 19.62
CA TRP A 170 6.79 -11.88 20.03
C TRP A 170 6.55 -11.60 21.54
N GLU A 171 7.61 -11.65 22.34
CA GLU A 171 7.63 -11.39 23.77
C GLU A 171 7.23 -9.94 24.09
N ASP A 172 7.69 -8.97 23.29
CA ASP A 172 7.30 -7.57 23.46
C ASP A 172 5.82 -7.34 23.12
N TYR A 173 5.33 -7.96 22.04
CA TYR A 173 3.92 -7.91 21.69
C TYR A 173 3.05 -8.56 22.77
N TYR A 174 3.50 -9.69 23.31
CA TYR A 174 2.81 -10.40 24.37
C TYR A 174 2.70 -9.54 25.64
N ARG A 175 3.81 -8.90 26.04
CA ARG A 175 3.85 -7.97 27.17
C ARG A 175 2.88 -6.83 27.00
N MET A 176 2.88 -6.19 25.83
CA MET A 176 1.95 -5.10 25.53
C MET A 176 0.48 -5.57 25.55
N ARG A 177 0.17 -6.73 24.96
CA ARG A 177 -1.23 -7.18 24.81
C ARG A 177 -1.83 -7.73 26.10
N TYR A 178 -1.04 -8.45 26.89
CA TYR A 178 -1.52 -9.16 28.07
C TYR A 178 -1.04 -8.55 29.39
N ASN A 179 -0.25 -7.46 29.32
CA ASN A 179 0.35 -6.77 30.45
C ASN A 179 1.05 -7.72 31.45
N ARG A 180 1.69 -8.78 30.92
CA ARG A 180 2.41 -9.81 31.66
C ARG A 180 3.62 -10.28 30.86
N GLU A 181 4.63 -10.79 31.56
CA GLU A 181 5.81 -11.37 30.91
C GLU A 181 5.46 -12.59 30.05
N ALA A 182 6.31 -12.88 29.06
CA ALA A 182 6.13 -14.03 28.20
C ALA A 182 6.11 -15.33 29.05
N PRO A 183 5.27 -16.31 28.69
CA PRO A 183 5.19 -17.56 29.45
C PRO A 183 6.55 -18.24 29.47
N THR A 184 7.05 -18.54 30.67
CA THR A 184 8.24 -19.37 30.84
C THR A 184 7.96 -20.81 30.41
N GLU A 185 9.01 -21.56 30.05
CA GLU A 185 8.89 -22.95 29.60
C GLU A 185 8.13 -23.84 30.58
N GLU A 186 8.22 -23.54 31.88
CA GLU A 186 7.47 -24.23 32.93
C GLU A 186 5.95 -24.07 32.81
N GLU A 187 5.47 -22.87 32.48
CA GLU A 187 4.03 -22.60 32.30
C GLU A 187 3.51 -23.24 31.01
N PHE A 188 4.35 -23.25 29.97
CA PHE A 188 4.04 -23.92 28.72
C PHE A 188 3.93 -25.45 28.92
N ASN A 189 4.88 -26.05 29.65
CA ASN A 189 4.87 -27.47 29.95
C ASN A 189 3.66 -27.90 30.79
N LYS A 190 3.18 -27.04 31.71
CA LYS A 190 1.94 -27.28 32.46
C LYS A 190 0.70 -27.27 31.56
N ASN A 191 0.68 -26.44 30.51
CA ASN A 191 -0.48 -26.25 29.63
C ASN A 191 -0.40 -26.99 28.28
N LYS A 192 0.66 -27.76 28.02
CA LYS A 192 0.95 -28.38 26.71
C LYS A 192 -0.21 -29.17 26.11
N TYR A 193 -0.94 -29.94 26.93
CA TYR A 193 -2.07 -30.75 26.45
C TYR A 193 -3.27 -29.90 26.04
N LYS A 194 -3.54 -28.80 26.77
CA LYS A 194 -4.63 -27.87 26.41
C LYS A 194 -4.33 -27.17 25.09
N ILE A 195 -3.07 -26.75 24.89
CA ILE A 195 -2.61 -26.13 23.65
C ILE A 195 -2.72 -27.14 22.49
N LEU A 196 -2.25 -28.38 22.69
CA LEU A 196 -2.32 -29.44 21.68
C LEU A 196 -3.76 -29.72 21.23
N VAL A 197 -4.67 -29.90 22.19
CA VAL A 197 -6.09 -30.13 21.89
C VAL A 197 -6.69 -28.94 21.14
N GLY A 198 -6.35 -27.70 21.54
CA GLY A 198 -6.78 -26.49 20.84
C GLY A 198 -6.29 -26.44 19.39
N VAL A 199 -5.01 -26.75 19.14
CA VAL A 199 -4.43 -26.78 17.79
C VAL A 199 -5.09 -27.87 16.94
N LEU A 200 -5.29 -29.08 17.48
CA LEU A 200 -5.97 -30.16 16.78
C LEU A 200 -7.42 -29.82 16.45
N ALA A 201 -8.14 -29.13 17.35
CA ALA A 201 -9.50 -28.67 17.10
C ALA A 201 -9.55 -27.66 15.94
N VAL A 202 -8.64 -26.68 15.92
CA VAL A 202 -8.56 -25.70 14.82
C VAL A 202 -8.18 -26.39 13.51
N ALA A 203 -7.22 -27.30 13.53
CA ALA A 203 -6.82 -28.07 12.34
C ALA A 203 -7.99 -28.89 11.80
N ALA A 204 -8.75 -29.57 12.66
CA ALA A 204 -9.95 -30.30 12.27
C ALA A 204 -10.98 -29.40 11.59
N ILE A 205 -11.24 -28.20 12.14
CA ILE A 205 -12.16 -27.23 11.53
C ILE A 205 -11.69 -26.84 10.13
N VAL A 206 -10.40 -26.49 9.97
CA VAL A 206 -9.86 -26.09 8.66
C VAL A 206 -9.96 -27.23 7.65
N VAL A 207 -9.62 -28.46 8.05
CA VAL A 207 -9.73 -29.63 7.18
C VAL A 207 -11.18 -29.88 6.77
N THR A 208 -12.14 -29.79 7.69
CA THR A 208 -13.56 -29.97 7.33
C THR A 208 -14.05 -28.93 6.32
N LEU A 209 -13.66 -27.66 6.47
CA LEU A 209 -13.98 -26.61 5.50
C LEU A 209 -13.34 -26.87 4.13
N GLN A 210 -12.09 -27.32 4.10
CA GLN A 210 -11.42 -27.68 2.84
C GLN A 210 -12.10 -28.87 2.15
N VAL A 211 -12.53 -29.88 2.92
CA VAL A 211 -13.25 -31.03 2.38
C VAL A 211 -14.62 -30.61 1.82
N MET A 212 -15.37 -29.76 2.53
CA MET A 212 -16.66 -29.25 2.05
C MET A 212 -16.50 -28.49 0.72
N THR A 213 -15.54 -27.56 0.65
CA THR A 213 -15.28 -26.81 -0.58
C THR A 213 -14.80 -27.72 -1.72
N ALA A 214 -13.98 -28.73 -1.44
CA ALA A 214 -13.58 -29.72 -2.42
C ALA A 214 -14.76 -30.56 -2.95
N LEU A 215 -15.67 -30.98 -2.07
CA LEU A 215 -16.88 -31.74 -2.44
C LEU A 215 -17.83 -30.90 -3.29
N GLU A 216 -18.05 -29.64 -2.95
CA GLU A 216 -18.87 -28.71 -3.75
C GLU A 216 -18.27 -28.51 -5.14
N ASN A 217 -16.96 -28.26 -5.23
CA ASN A 217 -16.25 -28.10 -6.49
C ASN A 217 -16.32 -29.38 -7.34
N ALA A 218 -16.16 -30.55 -6.72
CA ALA A 218 -16.29 -31.83 -7.40
C ALA A 218 -17.72 -32.07 -7.92
N ALA A 219 -18.74 -31.72 -7.13
CA ALA A 219 -20.15 -31.81 -7.55
C ALA A 219 -20.45 -30.86 -8.72
N GLN A 220 -19.94 -29.63 -8.68
CA GLN A 220 -20.06 -28.69 -9.79
C GLN A 220 -19.37 -29.20 -11.06
N PHE A 221 -18.17 -29.78 -10.92
CA PHE A 221 -17.44 -30.36 -12.05
C PHE A 221 -18.22 -31.52 -12.68
N ARG A 222 -18.79 -32.42 -11.87
CA ARG A 222 -19.64 -33.52 -12.34
C ARG A 222 -20.85 -33.00 -13.11
N ARG A 223 -21.60 -32.03 -12.56
CA ARG A 223 -22.73 -31.40 -13.27
C ARG A 223 -22.32 -30.79 -14.60
N ARG A 224 -21.18 -30.09 -14.66
CA ARG A 224 -20.65 -29.52 -15.91
C ARG A 224 -20.22 -30.61 -16.91
N ALA A 225 -19.72 -31.74 -16.44
CA ALA A 225 -19.38 -32.87 -17.29
C ALA A 225 -20.64 -33.54 -17.87
N GLU A 226 -21.65 -33.78 -17.03
CA GLU A 226 -22.94 -34.33 -17.45
C GLU A 226 -23.63 -33.44 -18.49
N MET A 227 -23.68 -32.12 -18.23
CA MET A 227 -24.25 -31.17 -19.19
C MET A 227 -23.50 -31.18 -20.52
N ARG A 228 -22.15 -31.25 -20.50
CA ARG A 228 -21.35 -31.35 -21.73
C ARG A 228 -21.59 -32.65 -22.48
N ASN A 229 -21.77 -33.76 -21.76
CA ASN A 229 -22.09 -35.05 -22.36
C ASN A 229 -23.48 -35.03 -22.99
N PHE A 230 -24.46 -34.44 -22.31
CA PHE A 230 -25.82 -34.27 -22.85
C PHE A 230 -25.81 -33.37 -24.09
N THR A 231 -25.15 -32.20 -24.05
CA THR A 231 -25.09 -31.30 -25.21
C THR A 231 -24.32 -31.92 -26.37
N SER A 232 -23.25 -32.68 -26.09
CA SER A 232 -22.50 -33.40 -27.14
C SER A 232 -23.35 -34.51 -27.76
N GLY A 233 -24.10 -35.24 -26.94
CA GLY A 233 -25.02 -36.28 -27.40
C GLY A 233 -26.16 -35.72 -28.25
N THR A 234 -26.77 -34.62 -27.81
CA THR A 234 -27.83 -33.95 -28.59
C THR A 234 -27.27 -33.34 -29.87
N ALA A 235 -26.11 -32.69 -29.84
CA ALA A 235 -25.46 -32.14 -31.03
C ALA A 235 -25.08 -33.24 -32.03
N LEU A 236 -24.57 -34.38 -31.56
CA LEU A 236 -24.30 -35.54 -32.41
C LEU A 236 -25.60 -36.08 -33.02
N SER A 237 -26.64 -36.27 -32.21
CA SER A 237 -27.95 -36.73 -32.68
C SER A 237 -28.53 -35.78 -33.74
N GLN A 238 -28.44 -34.47 -33.52
CA GLN A 238 -28.86 -33.46 -34.49
C GLN A 238 -28.02 -33.52 -35.75
N SER A 239 -26.70 -33.71 -35.64
CA SER A 239 -25.81 -33.87 -36.80
C SER A 239 -26.19 -35.10 -37.64
N LEU A 240 -26.47 -36.24 -36.99
CA LEU A 240 -26.92 -37.46 -37.64
C LEU A 240 -28.26 -37.26 -38.37
N ASP A 241 -29.20 -36.55 -37.74
CA ASP A 241 -30.48 -36.18 -38.36
C ASP A 241 -30.38 -34.94 -39.28
N ASN A 242 -29.16 -34.49 -39.59
CA ASN A 242 -28.89 -33.33 -40.43
C ASN A 242 -29.69 -32.07 -40.00
N TYR A 243 -29.86 -31.87 -38.70
CA TYR A 243 -30.65 -30.80 -38.09
C TYR A 243 -32.12 -30.77 -38.55
N GLY A 244 -32.72 -31.94 -38.81
CA GLY A 244 -34.09 -32.07 -39.30
C GLY A 244 -34.27 -31.63 -40.75
N GLN A 245 -33.19 -31.37 -41.49
CA GLN A 245 -33.25 -30.98 -42.90
C GLN A 245 -33.41 -32.17 -43.85
N GLY A 246 -33.63 -33.39 -43.34
CA GLY A 246 -33.91 -34.60 -44.12
C GLY A 246 -32.73 -35.14 -44.93
N THR A 247 -32.76 -36.42 -45.26
CA THR A 247 -31.64 -37.16 -45.91
C THR A 247 -31.78 -37.31 -47.43
N THR A 248 -32.91 -36.89 -48.00
CA THR A 248 -33.24 -37.04 -49.42
C THR A 248 -32.29 -36.25 -50.34
N PRO A 249 -32.14 -36.64 -51.62
CA PRO A 249 -31.32 -35.89 -52.58
C PRO A 249 -31.77 -34.43 -52.75
N ILE A 250 -33.09 -34.18 -52.76
CA ILE A 250 -33.65 -32.82 -52.87
C ILE A 250 -33.32 -31.99 -51.63
N SER A 251 -33.41 -32.59 -50.45
CA SER A 251 -33.14 -31.89 -49.20
C SER A 251 -31.65 -31.59 -49.00
N ARG A 252 -30.76 -32.48 -49.47
CA ARG A 252 -29.32 -32.21 -49.58
C ARG A 252 -29.01 -31.01 -50.49
N LEU A 253 -29.68 -30.92 -51.65
CA LEU A 253 -29.55 -29.78 -52.56
C LEU A 253 -30.01 -28.48 -51.89
N ARG A 254 -31.18 -28.49 -51.23
CA ARG A 254 -31.68 -27.33 -50.46
C ARG A 254 -30.70 -26.89 -49.38
N ARG A 255 -30.10 -27.83 -48.64
CA ARG A 255 -29.09 -27.52 -47.61
C ARG A 255 -27.85 -26.87 -48.22
N PHE A 256 -27.33 -27.41 -49.33
CA PHE A 256 -26.17 -26.84 -50.01
C PHE A 256 -26.43 -25.39 -50.45
N LEU A 257 -27.57 -25.14 -51.09
CA LEU A 257 -27.96 -23.79 -51.52
C LEU A 257 -28.13 -22.83 -50.33
N THR A 258 -28.77 -23.30 -49.26
CA THR A 258 -28.93 -22.52 -48.02
C THR A 258 -27.58 -22.21 -47.37
N SER A 259 -26.66 -23.18 -47.28
CA SER A 259 -25.31 -22.98 -46.74
C SER A 259 -24.49 -22.04 -47.60
N ARG A 260 -24.59 -22.14 -48.93
CA ARG A 260 -23.95 -21.23 -49.88
C ARG A 260 -24.46 -19.81 -49.69
N ARG A 261 -25.77 -19.62 -49.61
CA ARG A 261 -26.37 -18.30 -49.38
C ARG A 261 -25.93 -17.71 -48.04
N ALA A 262 -25.93 -18.51 -46.97
CA ALA A 262 -25.44 -18.09 -45.67
C ALA A 262 -23.96 -17.65 -45.71
N SER A 263 -23.11 -18.34 -46.48
CA SER A 263 -21.70 -17.95 -46.64
C SER A 263 -21.49 -16.68 -47.48
N LEU A 264 -22.46 -16.31 -48.31
CA LEU A 264 -22.42 -15.09 -49.14
C LEU A 264 -23.07 -13.89 -48.43
N ALA A 265 -23.99 -14.13 -47.50
CA ALA A 265 -24.77 -13.09 -46.82
C ALA A 265 -23.94 -12.01 -46.10
N ASP A 266 -22.73 -12.33 -45.65
CA ASP A 266 -21.83 -11.36 -45.02
C ASP A 266 -21.16 -10.39 -46.02
N ARG A 267 -21.27 -10.66 -47.34
CA ARG A 267 -20.52 -9.98 -48.42
C ARG A 267 -21.41 -9.32 -49.46
N THR A 268 -22.72 -9.49 -49.39
CA THR A 268 -23.68 -9.07 -50.43
C THR A 268 -24.89 -8.39 -49.83
N ASP A 269 -25.42 -7.40 -50.54
CA ASP A 269 -26.58 -6.60 -50.11
C ASP A 269 -27.86 -7.45 -50.00
N GLU A 270 -28.79 -7.03 -49.13
CA GLU A 270 -30.03 -7.77 -48.82
C GLU A 270 -30.89 -8.03 -50.07
N GLN A 271 -30.94 -7.08 -51.02
CA GLN A 271 -31.65 -7.24 -52.30
C GLN A 271 -31.07 -8.37 -53.15
N THR A 272 -29.74 -8.49 -53.21
CA THR A 272 -29.10 -9.60 -53.94
C THR A 272 -29.30 -10.95 -53.25
N LEU A 273 -29.53 -10.99 -51.94
CA LEU A 273 -29.83 -12.23 -51.22
C LEU A 273 -31.25 -12.75 -51.50
N ASP A 274 -32.21 -11.85 -51.67
CA ASP A 274 -33.58 -12.21 -52.04
C ASP A 274 -33.65 -12.76 -53.47
N GLU A 275 -32.95 -12.14 -54.43
CA GLU A 275 -32.81 -12.66 -55.79
C GLU A 275 -32.16 -14.06 -55.81
N LEU A 276 -31.10 -14.26 -55.02
CA LEU A 276 -30.47 -15.57 -54.86
C LEU A 276 -31.44 -16.60 -54.25
N ARG A 277 -32.30 -16.19 -53.31
CA ARG A 277 -33.30 -17.07 -52.69
C ARG A 277 -34.36 -17.53 -53.69
N GLU A 278 -34.80 -16.65 -54.57
CA GLU A 278 -35.76 -16.99 -55.63
C GLU A 278 -35.13 -17.94 -56.66
N ASN A 279 -33.89 -17.65 -57.09
CA ASN A 279 -33.12 -18.52 -57.97
C ASN A 279 -32.90 -19.92 -57.36
N ASP A 280 -32.57 -20.00 -56.07
CA ASP A 280 -32.43 -21.26 -55.34
C ASP A 280 -33.72 -22.08 -55.36
N GLN A 281 -34.88 -21.44 -55.15
CA GLN A 281 -36.18 -22.11 -55.20
C GLN A 281 -36.50 -22.64 -56.59
N GLU A 282 -36.16 -21.88 -57.64
CA GLU A 282 -36.34 -22.31 -59.03
C GLU A 282 -35.49 -23.53 -59.36
N ILE A 283 -34.22 -23.53 -58.98
CA ILE A 283 -33.29 -24.67 -59.16
C ILE A 283 -33.85 -25.93 -58.49
N VAL A 284 -34.35 -25.81 -57.27
CA VAL A 284 -34.96 -26.92 -56.52
C VAL A 284 -36.22 -27.44 -57.21
N ARG A 285 -37.08 -26.55 -57.73
CA ARG A 285 -38.31 -26.93 -58.46
C ARG A 285 -37.97 -27.66 -59.76
N LYS A 286 -37.03 -27.13 -60.54
CA LYS A 286 -36.54 -27.76 -61.79
C LYS A 286 -35.97 -29.15 -61.53
N TYR A 287 -35.14 -29.30 -60.50
CA TYR A 287 -34.58 -30.60 -60.11
C TYR A 287 -35.67 -31.59 -59.68
N ALA A 288 -36.68 -31.15 -58.93
CA ALA A 288 -37.82 -32.00 -58.53
C ALA A 288 -38.64 -32.47 -59.74
N GLN A 289 -38.93 -31.57 -60.68
CA GLN A 289 -39.65 -31.88 -61.93
C GLN A 289 -38.88 -32.88 -62.79
N GLN A 290 -37.56 -32.67 -62.98
CA GLN A 290 -36.71 -33.61 -63.70
C GLN A 290 -36.68 -35.00 -63.05
N ARG A 291 -36.65 -35.05 -61.72
CA ARG A 291 -36.67 -36.32 -60.99
C ARG A 291 -38.00 -37.06 -61.16
N LEU A 292 -39.13 -36.34 -61.07
CA LEU A 292 -40.46 -36.90 -61.33
C LEU A 292 -40.56 -37.47 -62.74
N ALA A 293 -40.17 -36.69 -63.77
CA ALA A 293 -40.17 -37.14 -65.16
C ALA A 293 -39.29 -38.39 -65.38
N SER A 294 -38.12 -38.47 -64.72
CA SER A 294 -37.25 -39.64 -64.79
C SER A 294 -37.86 -40.90 -64.15
N LEU A 295 -38.66 -40.74 -63.09
CA LEU A 295 -39.34 -41.85 -62.42
C LEU A 295 -40.56 -42.31 -63.22
N GLU A 296 -41.32 -41.40 -63.81
CA GLU A 296 -42.43 -41.72 -64.71
C GLU A 296 -41.97 -42.43 -65.99
N GLY A 297 -40.78 -42.08 -66.50
CA GLY A 297 -40.14 -42.79 -67.60
C GLY A 297 -39.65 -44.18 -67.23
N ALA A 298 -39.18 -44.38 -65.99
CA ALA A 298 -38.70 -45.68 -65.49
C ALA A 298 -39.83 -46.63 -65.05
N GLY A 299 -40.98 -46.12 -64.62
CA GLY A 299 -42.17 -46.91 -64.24
C GLY A 299 -43.08 -47.32 -65.41
N LYS A 300 -42.69 -47.00 -66.65
CA LYS A 300 -43.36 -47.42 -67.90
C LYS A 300 -42.67 -48.63 -68.57
N LEU A 301 -41.81 -49.34 -67.84
CA LEU A 301 -41.25 -50.66 -68.16
C LEU A 301 -41.82 -51.69 -67.19
#